data_AF-A0A952AJ58-F1
#
_entry.id   AF-A0A952AJ58-F1
#
_cell.length_a   1.000
_cell.length_b   1.000
_cell.length_c   1.000
_cell.angle_alpha   90.00
_cell.angle_beta   90.00
_cell.angle_gamma   90.00
#
_symmetry.space_group_name_H-M   'P 1'
#
loop_
_entity.id
_entity.type
_entity.pdbx_description
1 polymer ?
#
loop_
_entity_poly.entity_id
_entity_poly.type
_entity_poly.pdbx_seq_one_letter_code
_entity_poly.pdbx_strand_id
1 'polypeptide(L)'
;QPTLTLNKNVYLISTDYKYYTDGNSFFRKWNFNTSLEINFTYKVGSYNIFVSPQVRYQHLPTYTDKYPIKEYRLDDGLRIGFTKEIF
;
A
#
# COMPACT_ATOMS: atom_id res chain seq x y z
N GLN A 1 9.43 2.51 3.35
CA GLN A 1 8.73 2.67 4.64
C GLN A 1 9.66 2.19 5.75
N PRO A 2 10.24 3.08 6.57
CA PRO A 2 11.14 2.70 7.67
C PRO A 2 10.31 2.53 8.95
N THR A 3 9.44 1.52 8.97
CA THR A 3 8.67 1.14 10.15
C THR A 3 9.05 -0.28 10.52
N LEU A 4 9.48 -0.49 11.76
CA LEU A 4 9.83 -1.82 12.26
C LEU A 4 8.71 -2.32 13.16
N THR A 5 8.06 -3.41 12.75
CA THR A 5 7.01 -4.07 13.52
C THR A 5 7.59 -5.32 14.19
N LEU A 6 7.75 -5.29 15.51
CA LEU A 6 8.20 -6.43 16.31
C LEU A 6 7.12 -6.80 17.32
N ASN A 7 6.65 -8.05 17.26
CA ASN A 7 5.71 -8.61 18.24
C ASN A 7 4.50 -7.70 18.54
N LYS A 8 3.89 -7.12 17.49
CA LYS A 8 2.74 -6.17 17.53
C LYS A 8 3.05 -4.76 18.05
N ASN A 9 4.27 -4.46 18.46
CA ASN A 9 4.70 -3.11 18.78
C ASN A 9 5.33 -2.47 17.55
N VAL A 10 4.89 -1.25 17.25
CA VAL A 10 5.39 -0.50 16.10
C VAL A 10 6.36 0.55 16.59
N TYR A 11 7.61 0.42 16.17
CA TYR A 11 8.67 1.35 16.53
C TYR A 11 8.82 2.41 15.44
N LEU A 12 8.70 3.67 15.84
CA LEU A 12 8.85 4.83 14.96
C LEU A 12 10.16 5.53 15.25
N ILE A 13 10.76 6.08 14.19
CA ILE A 13 11.92 6.96 14.35
C ILE A 13 11.49 8.17 15.19
N SER A 14 12.31 8.60 16.13
CA SER A 14 12.03 9.78 16.94
C SER A 14 12.10 11.05 16.09
N THR A 15 11.49 12.14 16.57
CA THR A 15 11.47 13.43 15.86
C THR A 15 12.84 14.06 15.68
N ASP A 16 13.84 13.62 16.46
CA ASP A 16 15.26 13.98 16.33
C ASP A 16 16.05 13.03 15.40
N TYR A 17 15.36 12.08 14.75
CA TYR A 17 15.90 11.10 13.80
C TYR A 17 16.98 10.14 14.34
N LYS A 18 17.18 10.08 15.67
CA LYS A 18 18.30 9.35 16.28
C LYS A 18 17.91 8.03 16.95
N TYR A 19 16.68 7.88 17.40
CA TYR A 19 16.25 6.76 18.22
C TYR A 19 14.91 6.18 17.73
N TYR A 20 14.58 4.98 18.19
CA TYR A 20 13.28 4.37 17.93
C TYR A 20 12.44 4.43 19.20
N THR A 21 11.24 5.00 19.11
CA THR A 21 10.29 5.11 20.22
C THR A 21 9.03 4.30 19.94
N ASP A 22 8.31 3.94 21.00
CA ASP A 22 6.98 3.34 20.87
C ASP A 22 6.07 4.29 20.09
N GLY A 23 5.64 3.83 18.93
CA GLY A 23 4.87 4.57 17.96
C GLY A 23 3.39 4.22 17.93
N ASN A 24 2.94 3.26 18.74
CA ASN A 24 1.62 2.64 18.58
C ASN A 24 0.47 3.65 18.73
N SER A 25 0.65 4.67 19.58
CA SER A 25 -0.31 5.76 19.78
C SER A 25 -0.37 6.77 18.62
N PHE A 26 0.67 6.82 17.79
CA PHE A 26 0.78 7.77 16.68
C PHE A 26 0.25 7.21 15.36
N PHE A 27 -0.04 5.91 15.26
CA PHE A 27 -0.62 5.33 14.06
C PHE A 27 -2.07 5.76 13.84
N ARG A 28 -2.35 6.17 12.60
CA ARG A 28 -3.71 6.51 12.20
C ARG A 28 -4.53 5.23 12.04
N LYS A 29 -5.65 5.13 12.77
CA LYS A 29 -6.54 3.96 12.76
C LYS A 29 -7.43 3.86 11.52
N TRP A 30 -7.72 5.00 10.88
CA TRP A 30 -8.59 5.09 9.71
C TRP A 30 -7.82 5.71 8.54
N ASN A 31 -7.84 5.06 7.37
CA ASN A 31 -7.18 5.53 6.17
C ASN A 31 -8.20 5.71 5.04
N PHE A 32 -7.93 6.67 4.17
CA PHE A 32 -8.72 6.92 2.97
C PHE A 32 -7.80 6.81 1.75
N ASN A 33 -8.15 5.91 0.84
CA ASN A 33 -7.31 5.55 -0.30
C ASN A 33 -8.14 5.63 -1.58
N THR A 34 -7.52 6.08 -2.66
CA THR A 34 -8.06 6.00 -4.01
C THR A 34 -7.17 5.08 -4.83
N SER A 35 -7.79 4.23 -5.64
CA SER A 35 -7.08 3.33 -6.54
C SER A 35 -7.60 3.46 -7.96
N LEU A 36 -6.70 3.34 -8.93
CA LEU A 36 -6.99 3.26 -10.35
C LEU A 36 -6.34 1.98 -10.88
N GLU A 37 -7.12 1.18 -11.60
CA GLU A 37 -6.66 -0.03 -12.27
C GLU A 37 -7.14 0.02 -13.72
N ILE A 38 -6.22 -0.22 -14.66
CA ILE A 38 -6.56 -0.34 -16.09
C ILE A 38 -6.40 -1.81 -16.44
N ASN A 39 -7.46 -2.49 -16.87
CA ASN A 39 -7.39 -3.90 -17.23
C ASN A 39 -7.30 -4.08 -18.75
N PHE A 40 -6.22 -4.70 -19.23
CA PHE A 40 -6.08 -5.15 -20.60
C PHE A 40 -6.27 -6.65 -20.65
N THR A 41 -7.27 -7.11 -21.40
CA THR A 41 -7.52 -8.54 -21.61
C THR A 41 -7.41 -8.85 -23.10
N TYR A 42 -6.65 -9.90 -23.43
CA TYR A 42 -6.46 -10.39 -24.79
C TYR A 42 -6.85 -11.86 -24.87
N LYS A 43 -7.76 -12.20 -25.79
CA LYS A 43 -8.24 -13.56 -26.02
C LYS A 43 -7.45 -14.22 -27.14
N VAL A 44 -6.86 -15.38 -26.85
CA VAL A 44 -6.15 -16.25 -27.81
C VAL A 44 -6.76 -17.66 -27.73
N GLY A 45 -7.65 -17.97 -28.67
CA GLY A 45 -8.39 -19.24 -28.65
C GLY A 45 -9.19 -19.39 -27.37
N SER A 46 -8.93 -20.47 -26.62
CA SER A 46 -9.53 -20.74 -25.31
C SER A 46 -8.80 -20.07 -24.14
N TYR A 47 -7.78 -19.24 -24.38
CA TYR A 47 -7.02 -18.56 -23.33
C TYR A 47 -7.38 -17.08 -23.29
N ASN A 48 -7.60 -16.52 -22.11
CA ASN A 48 -7.66 -15.08 -21.88
C ASN A 48 -6.44 -14.68 -21.05
N ILE A 49 -5.58 -13.84 -21.61
CA ILE A 49 -4.44 -13.27 -20.91
C ILE A 49 -4.87 -11.88 -20.44
N PHE A 50 -4.58 -11.55 -19.20
CA PHE A 50 -4.87 -10.22 -18.66
C PHE A 50 -3.63 -9.60 -18.01
N VAL A 51 -3.50 -8.29 -18.22
CA VAL A 51 -2.48 -7.44 -17.64
C VAL A 51 -3.18 -6.19 -17.13
N SER A 52 -3.13 -5.95 -15.81
CA SER A 52 -3.63 -4.73 -15.21
C SER A 52 -2.54 -3.95 -14.48
N PRO A 53 -2.03 -2.83 -15.01
CA PRO A 53 -1.37 -1.85 -14.15
C PRO A 53 -2.38 -1.29 -13.14
N GLN A 54 -1.95 -1.20 -11.89
CA GLN A 54 -2.73 -0.65 -10.78
C GLN A 54 -1.89 0.36 -9.99
N VAL A 55 -2.51 1.47 -9.62
CA VAL A 55 -1.95 2.48 -8.71
C VAL A 55 -2.93 2.73 -7.59
N ARG A 56 -2.42 2.88 -6.37
CA ARG A 56 -3.20 3.22 -5.18
C ARG A 56 -2.50 4.32 -4.40
N TYR A 57 -3.23 5.38 -4.12
CA TYR A 57 -2.76 6.50 -3.32
C TYR A 57 -3.54 6.60 -2.00
N GLN A 58 -2.83 6.84 -0.91
CA GLN A 58 -3.40 7.08 0.41
C GLN A 58 -3.40 8.59 0.71
N HIS A 59 -4.59 9.17 0.86
CA HIS A 59 -4.79 10.60 1.05
C HIS A 59 -4.53 11.08 2.47
N LEU A 60 -4.66 10.19 3.46
CA LEU A 60 -4.37 10.49 4.85
C LEU A 60 -2.96 10.03 5.21
N PRO A 61 -2.20 10.84 5.97
CA PRO A 61 -0.87 10.43 6.39
C PRO A 61 -0.96 9.23 7.34
N THR A 62 0.04 8.37 7.28
CA THR A 62 0.16 7.13 8.08
C THR A 62 0.06 7.40 9.58
N TYR A 63 0.50 8.58 10.01
CA TYR A 63 0.48 9.02 11.40
C TYR A 63 -0.65 10.01 11.71
N THR A 64 -1.05 10.05 12.98
CA THR A 64 -1.95 11.07 13.52
C THR A 64 -1.27 12.43 13.58
N ASP A 65 -2.05 13.50 13.62
CA ASP A 65 -1.53 14.88 13.56
C ASP A 65 -0.68 15.27 14.79
N LYS A 66 -0.65 14.42 15.83
CA LYS A 66 0.24 14.55 16.99
C LYS A 66 1.70 14.27 16.66
N TYR A 67 1.96 13.55 15.56
CA TYR A 67 3.30 13.24 15.10
C TYR A 67 3.66 14.17 13.92
N PRO A 68 4.75 14.95 14.01
CA PRO A 68 5.02 16.03 13.06
C PRO A 68 5.43 15.55 11.67
N ILE A 69 5.91 14.30 11.54
CA ILE A 69 6.32 13.74 10.25
C ILE A 69 5.09 13.19 9.51
N LYS A 70 4.87 13.66 8.29
CA LYS A 70 3.77 13.23 7.42
C LYS A 70 4.30 12.26 6.37
N GLU A 71 3.79 11.03 6.39
CA GLU A 71 4.14 9.98 5.43
C GLU A 71 2.89 9.55 4.65
N TYR A 72 2.84 9.87 3.36
CA TYR A 72 1.80 9.42 2.43
C TYR A 72 2.26 8.19 1.69
N ARG A 73 1.33 7.26 1.44
CA ARG A 73 1.62 6.00 0.77
C ARG A 73 1.13 6.04 -0.67
N LEU A 74 2.04 5.74 -1.60
CA LEU A 74 1.74 5.46 -3.00
C LEU A 74 2.18 4.02 -3.27
N ASP A 75 1.26 3.21 -3.77
CA ASP A 75 1.51 1.82 -4.18
C ASP A 75 1.27 1.69 -5.68
N ASP A 76 2.31 1.33 -6.42
CA ASP A 76 2.23 1.00 -7.83
C ASP A 76 2.45 -0.50 -8.01
N GLY A 77 1.69 -1.14 -8.90
CA GLY A 77 1.80 -2.57 -9.13
C GLY A 77 1.29 -2.99 -10.50
N LEU A 78 1.62 -4.23 -10.85
CA LEU A 78 1.19 -4.86 -12.08
C LEU A 78 0.56 -6.22 -11.76
N ARG A 79 -0.70 -6.42 -12.16
CA ARG A 79 -1.39 -7.70 -12.09
C ARG A 79 -1.25 -8.38 -13.45
N ILE A 80 -0.75 -9.61 -13.47
CA ILE A 80 -0.66 -10.43 -14.67
C ILE A 80 -1.32 -11.78 -14.39
N GLY A 81 -1.98 -12.34 -15.38
CA GLY A 81 -2.54 -13.68 -15.27
C GLY A 81 -3.14 -14.17 -16.58
N PHE A 82 -3.62 -15.41 -16.54
CA PHE A 82 -4.32 -16.02 -17.65
C PHE A 82 -5.44 -16.92 -17.13
N THR A 83 -6.51 -17.05 -17.90
CA THR A 83 -7.58 -18.02 -17.66
C THR A 83 -7.77 -18.88 -18.91
N LYS A 84 -8.20 -20.13 -18.72
CA LYS A 84 -8.56 -21.04 -19.81
C LYS A 84 -10.05 -21.29 -19.77
N GLU A 85 -10.74 -21.02 -20.87
CA GLU A 85 -12.13 -21.36 -21.11
C GLU A 85 -12.21 -22.88 -21.38
N ILE A 86 -13.04 -23.59 -20.61
CA ILE A 86 -13.12 -25.07 -20.60
C ILE A 86 -14.31 -25.58 -21.43
N PHE A 87 -15.17 -24.70 -21.91
CA PHE A 87 -16.42 -25.03 -22.60
C PHE A 87 -16.53 -24.30 -23.94
#